data_AF-A0A1G6EET6-F1
#
_entry.id   AF-A0A1G6EET6-F1
#
_cell.length_a   1.000
_cell.length_b   1.000
_cell.length_c   1.000
_cell.angle_alpha   90.00
_cell.angle_beta   90.00
_cell.angle_gamma   90.00
#
_symmetry.space_group_name_H-M   'P 1'
#
loop_
_entity.id
_entity.type
_entity.pdbx_description
1 polymer ?
#
loop_
_entity_poly.entity_id
_entity_poly.type
_entity_poly.pdbx_seq_one_letter_code
_entity_poly.pdbx_strand_id
1 'polypeptide(L)'
;MNKRIKSKHLQPAEKTKQPASKQPAMIRSDFFPNAFPVDISKVFPMIVLATMSSGKSTLVNAMLESEVLPSKNEACTAKVYSILDDDSRNDATLYVRDKLRNVSTYTENIPSVLEKANNSDDITDIFIAGQIKSVLNTDKSLLVIDTPGPNNASDETHEQITMKVLGKVYGGLILYLINATQIGINDDKLFISKVAEHLKKHPRLKIVFVINKIDMLDPEKEPAKMYVDNVRNYVSECGISDPEVIPVSALGANLFRKALSGERLTRLQARSFDILYETFRSRDLRMKSFAVTKELEAQSNTVIVGGEEYLVSDIQAAIDNTGVPYLEHYIQNAQILSSKKKGRDV
;
A
#
# COMPACT_ATOMS: atom_id res chain seq x y z
N MET A 1 -6.97 -14.24 84.52
CA MET A 1 -7.48 -15.38 83.72
C MET A 1 -7.65 -14.90 82.28
N ASN A 2 -6.60 -15.02 81.46
CA ASN A 2 -6.56 -14.48 80.09
C ASN A 2 -7.22 -15.46 79.11
N LYS A 3 -8.26 -15.02 78.37
CA LYS A 3 -8.79 -15.73 77.21
C LYS A 3 -8.55 -14.92 75.93
N ARG A 4 -7.96 -15.62 74.96
CA ARG A 4 -7.64 -15.24 73.57
C ARG A 4 -8.85 -14.67 72.81
N ILE A 5 -8.61 -13.63 72.01
CA ILE A 5 -9.51 -13.18 70.94
C ILE A 5 -8.86 -13.55 69.59
N LYS A 6 -9.61 -14.27 68.74
CA LYS A 6 -9.21 -14.72 67.40
C LYS A 6 -9.25 -13.55 66.40
N SER A 7 -8.21 -13.39 65.60
CA SER A 7 -8.14 -12.49 64.45
C SER A 7 -8.94 -13.07 63.26
N LYS A 8 -9.91 -12.32 62.74
CA LYS A 8 -10.51 -12.57 61.42
C LYS A 8 -9.66 -11.87 60.35
N HIS A 9 -9.16 -12.64 59.38
CA HIS A 9 -8.56 -12.12 58.16
C HIS A 9 -9.61 -11.40 57.30
N LEU A 10 -9.36 -10.13 56.97
CA LEU A 10 -10.00 -9.44 55.86
C LEU A 10 -9.11 -9.63 54.61
N GLN A 11 -9.65 -10.20 53.55
CA GLN A 11 -9.00 -10.21 52.24
C GLN A 11 -9.11 -8.82 51.59
N PRO A 12 -8.13 -8.35 50.80
CA PRO A 12 -8.23 -7.08 50.09
C PRO A 12 -9.22 -7.19 48.92
N ALA A 13 -10.05 -6.15 48.75
CA ALA A 13 -11.01 -6.04 47.67
C ALA A 13 -10.32 -6.07 46.29
N GLU A 14 -10.82 -6.93 45.40
CA GLU A 14 -10.44 -6.95 43.98
C GLU A 14 -10.77 -5.62 43.33
N LYS A 15 -9.74 -4.90 42.86
CA LYS A 15 -9.91 -3.78 41.94
C LYS A 15 -10.38 -4.34 40.60
N THR A 16 -11.66 -4.12 40.29
CA THR A 16 -12.23 -4.32 38.96
C THR A 16 -11.39 -3.55 37.93
N LYS A 17 -10.69 -4.28 37.06
CA LYS A 17 -9.99 -3.71 35.90
C LYS A 17 -11.04 -3.02 35.02
N GLN A 18 -10.96 -1.70 34.88
CA GLN A 18 -11.68 -0.99 33.84
C GLN A 18 -11.30 -1.57 32.47
N PRO A 19 -12.25 -1.82 31.55
CA PRO A 19 -11.92 -2.31 30.22
C PRO A 19 -11.07 -1.28 29.49
N ALA A 20 -9.94 -1.71 28.94
CA ALA A 20 -9.08 -0.86 28.13
C ALA A 20 -9.91 -0.18 27.04
N SER A 21 -9.91 1.15 26.99
CA SER A 21 -10.60 1.93 25.95
C SER A 21 -10.17 1.42 24.56
N LYS A 22 -11.10 0.83 23.79
CA LYS A 22 -10.81 0.39 22.42
C LYS A 22 -10.52 1.65 21.57
N GLN A 23 -9.44 1.65 20.81
CA GLN A 23 -9.18 2.74 19.85
C GLN A 23 -10.37 2.82 18.87
N PRO A 24 -10.84 4.03 18.52
CA PRO A 24 -11.95 4.16 17.59
C PRO A 24 -11.54 3.64 16.21
N ALA A 25 -12.44 2.89 15.57
CA ALA A 25 -12.27 2.35 14.22
C ALA A 25 -11.83 3.45 13.23
N MET A 26 -10.95 3.09 12.29
CA MET A 26 -10.47 3.99 11.24
C MET A 26 -11.24 3.83 9.92
N ILE A 27 -12.08 2.82 9.82
CA ILE A 27 -12.91 2.54 8.65
C ILE A 27 -14.29 2.06 9.10
N ARG A 28 -15.32 2.35 8.30
CA ARG A 28 -16.72 1.96 8.57
C ARG A 28 -16.89 0.44 8.43
N SER A 29 -17.73 -0.16 9.27
CA SER A 29 -17.94 -1.62 9.31
C SER A 29 -18.53 -2.20 8.03
N ASP A 30 -19.35 -1.44 7.32
CA ASP A 30 -19.99 -1.84 6.06
C ASP A 30 -19.06 -1.70 4.83
N PHE A 31 -17.78 -1.38 5.05
CA PHE A 31 -16.75 -1.52 4.04
C PHE A 31 -16.50 -3.01 3.74
N PHE A 32 -16.44 -3.83 4.80
CA PHE A 32 -16.13 -5.25 4.71
C PHE A 32 -17.29 -6.06 4.13
N PRO A 33 -17.02 -7.25 3.55
CA PRO A 33 -18.06 -8.22 3.25
C PRO A 33 -18.93 -8.54 4.48
N ASN A 34 -20.21 -8.83 4.27
CA ASN A 34 -21.11 -9.18 5.36
C ASN A 34 -20.58 -10.39 6.13
N ALA A 35 -20.64 -10.33 7.47
CA ALA A 35 -20.13 -11.36 8.38
C ALA A 35 -18.62 -11.65 8.28
N PHE A 36 -17.81 -10.74 7.71
CA PHE A 36 -16.35 -10.89 7.71
C PHE A 36 -15.79 -10.77 9.15
N PRO A 37 -15.11 -11.80 9.68
CA PRO A 37 -14.66 -11.82 11.07
C PRO A 37 -13.39 -10.97 11.22
N VAL A 38 -13.54 -9.67 11.46
CA VAL A 38 -12.42 -8.75 11.69
C VAL A 38 -12.68 -7.82 12.87
N ASP A 39 -11.65 -7.62 13.69
CA ASP A 39 -11.64 -6.52 14.65
C ASP A 39 -11.31 -5.22 13.91
N ILE A 40 -12.35 -4.47 13.52
CA ILE A 40 -12.22 -3.22 12.75
C ILE A 40 -11.35 -2.18 13.49
N SER A 41 -11.26 -2.26 14.82
CA SER A 41 -10.39 -1.37 15.60
C SER A 41 -8.89 -1.63 15.37
N LYS A 42 -8.56 -2.83 14.86
CA LYS A 42 -7.21 -3.25 14.49
C LYS A 42 -6.92 -3.12 13.00
N VAL A 43 -7.81 -2.54 12.19
CA VAL A 43 -7.54 -2.36 10.77
C VAL A 43 -6.93 -0.98 10.53
N PHE A 44 -5.79 -0.94 9.84
CA PHE A 44 -5.17 0.27 9.31
C PHE A 44 -5.44 0.37 7.81
N PRO A 45 -6.41 1.21 7.39
CA PRO A 45 -6.71 1.39 5.98
C PRO A 45 -5.68 2.28 5.30
N MET A 46 -5.24 1.84 4.12
CA MET A 46 -4.39 2.57 3.20
C MET A 46 -5.11 2.67 1.85
N ILE A 47 -5.51 3.88 1.46
CA ILE A 47 -6.21 4.12 0.20
C ILE A 47 -5.19 4.55 -0.86
N VAL A 48 -5.18 3.89 -2.01
CA VAL A 48 -4.32 4.25 -3.13
C VAL A 48 -5.15 5.01 -4.17
N LEU A 49 -4.86 6.30 -4.30
CA LEU A 49 -5.50 7.22 -5.23
C LEU A 49 -4.56 7.55 -6.38
N ALA A 50 -5.09 7.67 -7.59
CA ALA A 50 -4.40 8.19 -8.75
C ALA A 50 -5.44 8.78 -9.68
N THR A 51 -5.14 9.88 -10.36
CA THR A 51 -6.04 10.52 -11.34
C THR A 51 -5.83 10.05 -12.77
N MET A 52 -4.65 9.52 -13.08
CA MET A 52 -4.29 9.01 -14.41
C MET A 52 -3.62 7.64 -14.31
N SER A 53 -3.19 7.10 -15.47
CA SER A 53 -2.35 5.90 -15.54
C SER A 53 -0.94 6.17 -14.98
N SER A 54 -0.88 6.47 -13.69
CA SER A 54 0.30 6.76 -12.89
C SER A 54 0.99 5.49 -12.43
N GLY A 55 0.59 4.31 -12.92
CA GLY A 55 1.17 3.02 -12.54
C GLY A 55 0.73 2.51 -11.17
N LYS A 56 -0.52 2.78 -10.76
CA LYS A 56 -1.11 2.37 -9.47
C LYS A 56 -1.01 0.87 -9.22
N SER A 57 -1.54 0.04 -10.13
CA SER A 57 -1.46 -1.42 -10.00
C SER A 57 -0.01 -1.90 -10.01
N THR A 58 0.88 -1.26 -10.79
CA THR A 58 2.31 -1.58 -10.79
C THR A 58 2.95 -1.30 -9.44
N LEU A 59 2.65 -0.16 -8.81
CA LEU A 59 3.18 0.19 -7.50
C LEU A 59 2.66 -0.75 -6.42
N VAL A 60 1.36 -1.02 -6.39
CA VAL A 60 0.78 -1.95 -5.41
C VAL A 60 1.37 -3.34 -5.58
N ASN A 61 1.44 -3.88 -6.80
CA ASN A 61 2.07 -5.19 -7.04
C ASN A 61 3.55 -5.21 -6.70
N ALA A 62 4.28 -4.11 -6.96
CA ALA A 62 5.66 -4.00 -6.52
C ALA A 62 5.73 -4.10 -5.00
N MET A 63 4.92 -3.34 -4.26
CA MET A 63 4.93 -3.30 -2.78
C MET A 63 4.46 -4.60 -2.12
N LEU A 64 3.47 -5.28 -2.70
CA LEU A 64 2.95 -6.55 -2.19
C LEU A 64 3.80 -7.76 -2.61
N GLU A 65 4.87 -7.53 -3.39
CA GLU A 65 5.75 -8.54 -3.99
C GLU A 65 5.00 -9.71 -4.64
N SER A 66 3.82 -9.40 -5.18
CA SER A 66 2.90 -10.38 -5.75
C SER A 66 2.00 -9.71 -6.80
N GLU A 67 1.69 -10.43 -7.87
CA GLU A 67 0.78 -9.97 -8.92
C GLU A 67 -0.69 -10.15 -8.49
N VAL A 68 -1.10 -9.43 -7.45
CA VAL A 68 -2.47 -9.54 -6.92
C VAL A 68 -3.45 -8.71 -7.76
N LEU A 69 -3.04 -7.54 -8.23
CA LEU A 69 -3.86 -6.67 -9.07
C LEU A 69 -3.57 -6.91 -10.55
N PRO A 70 -4.60 -6.86 -11.42
CA PRO A 70 -4.39 -6.95 -12.86
C PRO A 70 -3.48 -5.80 -13.34
N SER A 71 -2.38 -6.15 -14.01
CA SER A 71 -1.39 -5.23 -14.55
C SER A 71 -1.64 -4.83 -16.01
N LYS A 72 -2.63 -5.46 -16.67
CA LYS A 72 -3.00 -5.14 -18.06
C LYS A 72 -3.67 -3.76 -18.11
N ASN A 73 -3.29 -2.96 -19.12
CA ASN A 73 -3.90 -1.68 -19.46
C ASN A 73 -5.39 -1.78 -19.90
N GLU A 74 -6.02 -2.95 -19.75
CA GLU A 74 -7.41 -3.24 -20.12
C GLU A 74 -8.37 -3.04 -18.93
N ALA A 75 -8.15 -2.01 -18.10
CA ALA A 75 -9.02 -1.73 -16.96
C ALA A 75 -10.09 -0.69 -17.34
N CYS A 76 -11.11 -1.12 -18.08
CA CYS A 76 -12.32 -0.33 -18.34
C CYS A 76 -13.41 -0.51 -17.26
N THR A 77 -13.13 -1.16 -16.13
CA THR A 77 -14.18 -1.45 -15.14
C THR A 77 -13.91 -0.77 -13.81
N ALA A 78 -14.90 -0.02 -13.33
CA ALA A 78 -14.88 0.75 -12.09
C ALA A 78 -14.99 -0.15 -10.84
N LYS A 79 -14.07 -1.10 -10.68
CA LYS A 79 -14.06 -2.05 -9.56
C LYS A 79 -13.17 -1.58 -8.43
N VAL A 80 -13.68 -1.60 -7.20
CA VAL A 80 -12.86 -1.35 -6.01
C VAL A 80 -12.18 -2.63 -5.60
N TYR A 81 -10.85 -2.61 -5.56
CA TYR A 81 -10.04 -3.71 -5.05
C TYR A 81 -9.65 -3.43 -3.60
N SER A 82 -9.70 -4.46 -2.76
CA SER A 82 -9.32 -4.35 -1.36
C SER A 82 -8.56 -5.59 -0.94
N ILE A 83 -7.40 -5.40 -0.33
CA ILE A 83 -6.53 -6.48 0.11
C ILE A 83 -6.26 -6.27 1.59
N LEU A 84 -6.77 -7.17 2.42
CA LEU A 84 -6.52 -7.20 3.86
C LEU A 84 -5.39 -8.19 4.14
N ASP A 85 -4.34 -7.66 4.76
CA ASP A 85 -3.28 -8.46 5.35
C ASP A 85 -3.78 -9.12 6.64
N ASP A 86 -4.02 -10.42 6.57
CA ASP A 86 -4.55 -11.23 7.66
C ASP A 86 -3.58 -12.37 7.98
N ASP A 87 -2.64 -12.09 8.89
CA ASP A 87 -1.65 -13.04 9.42
C ASP A 87 -2.28 -14.29 10.09
N SER A 88 -3.57 -14.25 10.42
CA SER A 88 -4.26 -15.41 10.99
C SER A 88 -4.68 -16.44 9.94
N ARG A 89 -4.53 -16.12 8.65
CA ARG A 89 -4.92 -16.97 7.51
C ARG A 89 -3.71 -17.37 6.68
N ASN A 90 -3.46 -18.67 6.60
CA ASN A 90 -2.44 -19.22 5.70
C ASN A 90 -2.88 -19.15 4.23
N ASP A 91 -4.18 -19.28 3.95
CA ASP A 91 -4.73 -19.29 2.60
C ASP A 91 -5.53 -18.02 2.32
N ALA A 92 -5.36 -17.48 1.11
CA ALA A 92 -6.13 -16.33 0.66
C ALA A 92 -7.62 -16.71 0.52
N THR A 93 -8.50 -15.78 0.89
CA THR A 93 -9.95 -15.86 0.69
C THR A 93 -10.38 -14.68 -0.17
N LEU A 94 -11.09 -14.97 -1.25
CA LEU A 94 -11.63 -13.98 -2.18
C LEU A 94 -13.12 -13.80 -1.95
N TYR A 95 -13.55 -12.54 -1.85
CA TYR A 95 -14.95 -12.13 -1.77
C TYR A 95 -15.25 -11.22 -2.97
N VAL A 96 -16.28 -11.58 -3.72
CA VAL A 96 -16.70 -10.84 -4.92
C VAL A 96 -18.10 -10.28 -4.68
N ARG A 97 -18.29 -8.97 -4.83
CA ARG A 97 -19.59 -8.31 -4.69
C ARG A 97 -20.12 -7.86 -6.04
N ASP A 98 -21.37 -8.22 -6.34
CA ASP A 98 -22.08 -7.77 -7.54
C ASP A 98 -22.84 -6.45 -7.33
N LYS A 99 -23.40 -5.87 -8.40
CA LYS A 99 -24.24 -4.66 -8.37
C LYS A 99 -25.51 -4.82 -7.52
N LEU A 100 -26.00 -6.06 -7.36
CA LEU A 100 -27.16 -6.40 -6.51
C LEU A 100 -26.76 -6.55 -5.02
N ARG A 101 -25.49 -6.35 -4.69
CA ARG A 101 -24.88 -6.49 -3.36
C ARG A 101 -24.82 -7.91 -2.82
N ASN A 102 -24.97 -8.92 -3.69
CA ASN A 102 -24.66 -10.30 -3.30
C ASN A 102 -23.16 -10.46 -3.17
N VAL A 103 -22.74 -11.27 -2.20
CA VAL A 103 -21.33 -11.57 -1.95
C VAL A 103 -21.10 -13.06 -2.16
N SER A 104 -20.21 -13.38 -3.09
CA SER A 104 -19.72 -14.75 -3.32
C SER A 104 -18.34 -14.90 -2.69
N THR A 105 -18.09 -16.02 -2.01
CA THR A 105 -16.81 -16.32 -1.33
C THR A 105 -16.11 -17.49 -1.98
N TYR A 106 -14.80 -17.38 -2.20
CA TYR A 106 -13.96 -18.38 -2.87
C TYR A 106 -12.65 -18.56 -2.09
N THR A 107 -12.29 -19.81 -1.82
CA THR A 107 -11.00 -20.20 -1.19
C THR A 107 -10.11 -21.01 -2.12
N GLU A 108 -10.61 -21.36 -3.30
CA GLU A 108 -9.92 -22.17 -4.30
C GLU A 108 -10.04 -21.51 -5.68
N ASN A 109 -9.11 -21.84 -6.59
CA ASN A 109 -9.09 -21.33 -7.97
C ASN A 109 -9.14 -19.79 -8.07
N ILE A 110 -8.61 -19.09 -7.06
CA ILE A 110 -8.62 -17.63 -6.94
C ILE A 110 -8.16 -16.92 -8.24
N PRO A 111 -7.07 -17.35 -8.91
CA PRO A 111 -6.65 -16.71 -10.16
C PRO A 111 -7.72 -16.73 -11.26
N SER A 112 -8.40 -17.88 -11.44
CA SER A 112 -9.47 -18.01 -12.45
C SER A 112 -10.72 -17.20 -12.07
N VAL A 113 -11.05 -17.14 -10.78
CA VAL A 113 -12.18 -16.33 -10.31
C VAL A 113 -11.88 -14.84 -10.47
N LEU A 114 -10.67 -14.40 -10.14
CA LEU A 114 -10.22 -13.02 -10.34
C LEU A 114 -10.27 -12.63 -11.82
N GLU A 115 -9.82 -13.50 -12.73
CA GLU A 115 -9.91 -13.26 -14.17
C GLU A 115 -11.37 -13.07 -14.63
N LYS A 116 -12.28 -13.96 -14.19
CA LYS A 116 -13.71 -13.85 -14.51
C LYS A 116 -14.34 -12.58 -13.92
N ALA A 117 -14.02 -12.27 -12.66
CA ALA A 117 -14.52 -11.08 -11.99
C ALA A 117 -14.01 -9.80 -12.68
N ASN A 118 -12.75 -9.78 -13.10
CA ASN A 118 -12.18 -8.66 -13.86
C ASN A 118 -12.92 -8.39 -15.17
N ASN A 119 -13.31 -9.44 -15.88
CA ASN A 119 -13.99 -9.34 -17.16
C ASN A 119 -15.52 -9.16 -17.06
N SER A 120 -16.10 -9.03 -15.86
CA SER A 120 -17.55 -8.89 -15.65
C SER A 120 -17.93 -7.46 -15.25
N ASP A 121 -18.87 -6.84 -15.96
CA ASP A 121 -19.39 -5.51 -15.63
C ASP A 121 -20.33 -5.51 -14.42
N ASP A 122 -20.82 -6.68 -14.00
CA ASP A 122 -21.74 -6.81 -12.86
C ASP A 122 -21.02 -6.81 -11.52
N ILE A 123 -19.70 -6.97 -11.52
CA ILE A 123 -18.88 -6.95 -10.31
C ILE A 123 -18.49 -5.51 -9.97
N THR A 124 -18.63 -5.16 -8.69
CA THR A 124 -18.39 -3.80 -8.17
C THR A 124 -17.23 -3.76 -7.19
N ASP A 125 -17.10 -4.76 -6.31
CA ASP A 125 -16.03 -4.84 -5.32
C ASP A 125 -15.36 -6.22 -5.35
N ILE A 126 -14.05 -6.23 -5.21
CA ILE A 126 -13.23 -7.43 -5.01
C ILE A 126 -12.45 -7.25 -3.71
N PHE A 127 -12.67 -8.13 -2.74
CA PHE A 127 -12.01 -8.11 -1.44
C PHE A 127 -11.24 -9.41 -1.23
N ILE A 128 -9.94 -9.29 -0.95
CA ILE A 128 -9.01 -10.40 -0.76
C ILE A 128 -8.52 -10.32 0.68
N ALA A 129 -8.57 -11.42 1.42
CA ALA A 129 -7.99 -11.53 2.75
C ALA A 129 -7.00 -12.70 2.80
N GLY A 130 -5.77 -12.44 3.23
CA GLY A 130 -4.75 -13.47 3.38
C GLY A 130 -3.44 -12.88 3.87
N GLN A 131 -2.48 -13.74 4.19
CA GLN A 131 -1.16 -13.29 4.60
C GLN A 131 -0.38 -12.67 3.43
N ILE A 132 0.05 -11.43 3.59
CA ILE A 132 0.94 -10.75 2.63
C ILE A 132 2.37 -10.87 3.15
N LYS A 133 3.18 -11.72 2.51
CA LYS A 133 4.54 -12.06 2.95
C LYS A 133 5.46 -10.86 3.21
N SER A 134 5.23 -9.76 2.50
CA SER A 134 6.10 -8.58 2.49
C SER A 134 5.70 -7.53 3.52
N VAL A 135 4.54 -7.66 4.17
CA VAL A 135 4.09 -6.74 5.22
C VAL A 135 4.48 -7.33 6.57
N LEU A 136 5.30 -6.59 7.33
CA LEU A 136 5.73 -7.03 8.65
C LEU A 136 4.58 -6.93 9.65
N ASN A 137 4.39 -7.98 10.46
CA ASN A 137 3.36 -8.05 11.49
C ASN A 137 3.44 -6.81 12.40
N THR A 138 2.34 -6.07 12.47
CA THR A 138 2.13 -5.03 13.48
C THR A 138 0.90 -5.38 14.32
N ASP A 139 0.61 -4.61 15.36
CA ASP A 139 -0.64 -4.76 16.15
C ASP A 139 -1.93 -4.51 15.34
N LYS A 140 -1.80 -4.06 14.08
CA LYS A 140 -2.91 -3.77 13.16
C LYS A 140 -2.71 -4.46 11.82
N SER A 141 -3.79 -4.93 11.22
CA SER A 141 -3.82 -5.44 9.84
C SER A 141 -3.84 -4.29 8.84
N LEU A 142 -2.98 -4.34 7.83
CA LEU A 142 -2.99 -3.38 6.72
C LEU A 142 -4.14 -3.73 5.77
N LEU A 143 -4.99 -2.75 5.45
CA LEU A 143 -6.02 -2.86 4.42
C LEU A 143 -5.66 -1.95 3.26
N VAL A 144 -5.15 -2.51 2.17
CA VAL A 144 -4.87 -1.78 0.93
C VAL A 144 -6.17 -1.66 0.14
N ILE A 145 -6.61 -0.43 -0.13
CA ILE A 145 -7.81 -0.14 -0.92
C ILE A 145 -7.34 0.50 -2.22
N ASP A 146 -7.42 -0.28 -3.29
CA ASP A 146 -7.10 0.15 -4.64
C ASP A 146 -8.39 0.64 -5.32
N THR A 147 -8.50 1.95 -5.50
CA THR A 147 -9.66 2.55 -6.17
C THR A 147 -9.44 2.57 -7.69
N PRO A 148 -10.49 2.50 -8.51
CA PRO A 148 -10.37 2.86 -9.93
C PRO A 148 -9.74 4.24 -10.07
N GLY A 149 -8.76 4.39 -10.96
CA GLY A 149 -8.30 5.72 -11.36
C GLY A 149 -9.35 6.37 -12.28
N PRO A 150 -9.57 7.69 -12.24
CA PRO A 150 -10.37 8.41 -13.20
C PRO A 150 -9.65 8.55 -14.56
N ASN A 151 -8.95 7.49 -15.00
CA ASN A 151 -8.11 7.47 -16.21
C ASN A 151 -8.89 7.75 -17.50
N ASN A 152 -10.21 7.77 -17.42
CA ASN A 152 -11.06 8.51 -18.33
C ASN A 152 -11.53 9.76 -17.60
N ALA A 153 -10.85 10.89 -17.82
CA ALA A 153 -11.15 12.20 -17.24
C ALA A 153 -12.56 12.74 -17.58
N SER A 154 -13.39 11.93 -18.25
CA SER A 154 -14.77 12.21 -18.59
C SER A 154 -15.79 11.38 -17.82
N ASP A 155 -15.38 10.46 -16.93
CA ASP A 155 -16.30 9.55 -16.26
C ASP A 155 -16.48 9.91 -14.78
N GLU A 156 -17.44 10.79 -14.50
CA GLU A 156 -17.88 11.20 -13.15
C GLU A 156 -18.09 10.00 -12.21
N THR A 157 -18.39 8.82 -12.78
CA THR A 157 -18.63 7.59 -12.02
C THR A 157 -17.39 7.13 -11.22
N HIS A 158 -16.17 7.24 -11.78
CA HIS A 158 -14.94 6.82 -11.08
C HIS A 158 -14.61 7.74 -9.91
N GLU A 159 -14.77 9.06 -10.09
CA GLU A 159 -14.57 10.03 -9.01
C GLU A 159 -15.60 9.80 -7.89
N GLN A 160 -16.87 9.57 -8.24
CA GLN A 160 -17.92 9.26 -7.26
C GLN A 160 -17.63 7.97 -6.48
N ILE A 161 -17.14 6.91 -7.12
CA ILE A 161 -16.76 5.68 -6.43
C ILE A 161 -15.62 5.94 -5.45
N THR A 162 -14.60 6.69 -5.87
CA THR A 162 -13.45 7.04 -5.04
C THR A 162 -13.87 7.89 -3.83
N MET A 163 -14.73 8.89 -4.03
CA MET A 163 -15.27 9.71 -2.94
C MET A 163 -16.19 8.92 -2.01
N LYS A 164 -16.96 7.94 -2.51
CA LYS A 164 -17.74 7.00 -1.69
C LYS A 164 -16.83 6.14 -0.80
N VAL A 165 -15.71 5.67 -1.33
CA VAL A 165 -14.70 4.93 -0.55
C VAL A 165 -14.07 5.82 0.51
N LEU A 166 -13.63 7.03 0.15
CA LEU A 166 -13.08 8.02 1.10
C LEU A 166 -14.06 8.33 2.23
N GLY A 167 -15.35 8.50 1.92
CA GLY A 167 -16.40 8.74 2.90
C GLY A 167 -16.60 7.63 3.94
N LYS A 168 -16.06 6.43 3.70
CA LYS A 168 -16.06 5.31 4.66
C LYS A 168 -14.80 5.25 5.54
N VAL A 169 -13.80 6.10 5.28
CA VAL A 169 -12.50 6.06 5.95
C VAL A 169 -12.30 7.31 6.81
N TYR A 170 -12.07 7.09 8.11
CA TYR A 170 -11.97 8.11 9.14
C TYR A 170 -10.56 8.31 9.71
N GLY A 171 -9.61 7.47 9.32
CA GLY A 171 -8.21 7.50 9.71
C GLY A 171 -7.39 6.52 8.88
N GLY A 172 -6.07 6.52 9.04
CA GLY A 172 -5.18 5.69 8.24
C GLY A 172 -4.32 6.53 7.30
N LEU A 173 -4.06 6.04 6.09
CA LEU A 173 -3.17 6.68 5.13
C LEU A 173 -3.80 6.74 3.72
N ILE A 174 -3.60 7.85 3.02
CA ILE A 174 -3.85 8.01 1.60
C ILE A 174 -2.48 8.04 0.90
N LEU A 175 -2.27 7.15 -0.06
CA LEU A 175 -1.18 7.23 -1.04
C LEU A 175 -1.75 7.87 -2.29
N TYR A 176 -1.32 9.09 -2.61
CA TYR A 176 -1.74 9.78 -3.82
C TYR A 176 -0.63 9.69 -4.87
N LEU A 177 -0.85 8.95 -5.95
CA LEU A 177 0.13 8.74 -7.01
C LEU A 177 0.04 9.82 -8.07
N ILE A 178 1.17 10.48 -8.30
CA ILE A 178 1.39 11.45 -9.37
C ILE A 178 2.32 10.83 -10.39
N ASN A 179 1.99 10.94 -11.68
CA ASN A 179 2.89 10.54 -12.75
C ASN A 179 3.92 11.65 -12.99
N ALA A 180 5.22 11.33 -12.84
CA ALA A 180 6.31 12.29 -13.03
C ALA A 180 6.27 13.00 -14.39
N THR A 181 5.79 12.33 -15.44
CA THR A 181 5.78 12.86 -16.81
C THR A 181 4.55 13.72 -17.14
N GLN A 182 3.59 13.85 -16.23
CA GLN A 182 2.27 14.45 -16.51
C GLN A 182 1.79 15.40 -15.40
N ILE A 183 2.70 16.11 -14.75
CA ILE A 183 2.35 17.03 -13.65
C ILE A 183 1.55 18.22 -14.18
N GLY A 184 0.51 18.62 -13.45
CA GLY A 184 -0.17 19.91 -13.65
C GLY A 184 -1.31 19.90 -14.66
N ILE A 185 -1.91 18.75 -14.96
CA ILE A 185 -3.14 18.67 -15.75
C ILE A 185 -4.33 19.14 -14.87
N ASN A 186 -5.25 19.92 -15.45
CA ASN A 186 -6.30 20.63 -14.70
C ASN A 186 -7.20 19.73 -13.84
N ASP A 187 -7.48 18.51 -14.29
CA ASP A 187 -8.39 17.58 -13.60
C ASP A 187 -7.81 17.09 -12.25
N ASP A 188 -6.48 17.00 -12.14
CA ASP A 188 -5.80 16.62 -10.90
C ASP A 188 -6.01 17.65 -9.79
N LYS A 189 -6.06 18.95 -10.14
CA LYS A 189 -6.11 20.04 -9.15
C LYS A 189 -7.43 20.04 -8.39
N LEU A 190 -8.53 19.85 -9.11
CA LEU A 190 -9.87 19.78 -8.51
C LEU A 190 -10.01 18.56 -7.60
N PHE A 191 -9.51 17.40 -8.03
CA PHE A 191 -9.60 16.18 -7.25
C PHE A 191 -8.76 16.24 -5.98
N ILE A 192 -7.51 16.73 -6.05
CA ILE A 192 -6.67 16.93 -4.86
C ILE A 192 -7.33 17.90 -3.88
N SER A 193 -7.98 18.96 -4.38
CA SER A 193 -8.72 19.91 -3.53
C SER A 193 -9.88 19.24 -2.77
N LYS A 194 -10.65 18.36 -3.44
CA LYS A 194 -11.70 17.55 -2.79
C LYS A 194 -11.13 16.62 -1.71
N VAL A 195 -9.99 15.98 -1.99
CA VAL A 195 -9.27 15.15 -1.01
C VAL A 195 -8.78 15.99 0.18
N ALA A 196 -8.27 17.21 -0.06
CA ALA A 196 -7.85 18.13 0.98
C ALA A 196 -9.00 18.51 1.93
N GLU A 197 -10.20 18.76 1.40
CA GLU A 197 -11.41 18.98 2.22
C GLU A 197 -11.78 17.77 3.07
N HIS A 198 -11.63 16.56 2.53
CA HIS A 198 -11.88 15.33 3.29
C HIS A 198 -10.88 15.15 4.43
N LEU A 199 -9.59 15.45 4.19
CA LEU A 199 -8.53 15.41 5.21
C LEU A 199 -8.78 16.41 6.35
N LYS A 200 -9.27 17.62 6.04
CA LYS A 200 -9.66 18.61 7.06
C LYS A 200 -10.73 18.08 8.02
N LYS A 201 -11.68 17.27 7.51
CA LYS A 201 -12.75 16.64 8.31
C LYS A 201 -12.27 15.42 9.10
N HIS A 202 -11.13 14.82 8.73
CA HIS A 202 -10.63 13.56 9.29
C HIS A 202 -9.16 13.67 9.71
N PRO A 203 -8.84 14.29 10.86
CA PRO A 203 -7.45 14.58 11.28
C PRO A 203 -6.60 13.34 11.58
N ARG A 204 -7.22 12.16 11.70
CA ARG A 204 -6.53 10.86 11.84
C ARG A 204 -6.12 10.24 10.50
N LEU A 205 -6.58 10.81 9.38
CA LEU A 205 -6.23 10.38 8.04
C LEU A 205 -5.03 11.23 7.58
N LYS A 206 -3.97 10.55 7.15
CA LYS A 206 -2.77 11.17 6.61
C LYS A 206 -2.71 10.98 5.11
N ILE A 207 -1.95 11.82 4.43
CA ILE A 207 -1.71 11.71 2.99
C ILE A 207 -0.20 11.76 2.73
N VAL A 208 0.27 10.94 1.82
CA VAL A 208 1.61 11.01 1.23
C VAL A 208 1.47 10.99 -0.28
N PHE A 209 2.21 11.86 -0.96
CA PHE A 209 2.26 11.90 -2.41
C PHE A 209 3.40 11.03 -2.92
N VAL A 210 3.12 10.20 -3.91
CA VAL A 210 4.08 9.29 -4.51
C VAL A 210 4.29 9.70 -5.96
N ILE A 211 5.48 10.20 -6.31
CA ILE A 211 5.82 10.55 -7.69
C ILE A 211 6.34 9.30 -8.37
N ASN A 212 5.52 8.62 -9.15
CA ASN A 212 5.92 7.41 -9.87
C ASN A 212 6.46 7.74 -11.27
N LYS A 213 7.18 6.78 -11.86
CA LYS A 213 7.85 6.88 -13.16
C LYS A 213 8.99 7.90 -13.18
N ILE A 214 9.66 8.08 -12.05
CA ILE A 214 10.85 8.96 -11.97
C ILE A 214 11.96 8.49 -12.92
N ASP A 215 11.97 7.20 -13.26
CA ASP A 215 12.87 6.57 -14.24
C ASP A 215 12.68 7.04 -15.69
N MET A 216 11.55 7.66 -16.01
CA MET A 216 11.26 8.20 -17.34
C MET A 216 11.81 9.62 -17.53
N LEU A 217 12.30 10.23 -16.46
CA LEU A 217 12.84 11.58 -16.49
C LEU A 217 14.29 11.57 -16.97
N ASP A 218 14.69 12.63 -17.65
CA ASP A 218 16.08 12.84 -18.04
C ASP A 218 16.82 13.55 -16.88
N PRO A 219 17.69 12.87 -16.12
CA PRO A 219 18.32 13.47 -14.94
C PRO A 219 19.25 14.64 -15.28
N GLU A 220 19.75 14.71 -16.52
CA GLU A 220 20.66 15.79 -16.96
C GLU A 220 19.91 17.09 -17.24
N LYS A 221 18.65 16.98 -17.67
CA LYS A 221 17.78 18.14 -17.94
C LYS A 221 16.86 18.46 -16.78
N GLU A 222 16.41 17.43 -16.07
CA GLU A 222 15.32 17.52 -15.12
C GLU A 222 15.63 16.71 -13.86
N PRO A 223 16.44 17.27 -12.94
CA PRO A 223 16.82 16.57 -11.72
C PRO A 223 15.61 16.20 -10.88
N ALA A 224 15.61 15.01 -10.29
CA ALA A 224 14.50 14.51 -9.47
C ALA A 224 14.08 15.49 -8.34
N LYS A 225 15.05 16.22 -7.77
CA LYS A 225 14.77 17.25 -6.75
C LYS A 225 13.84 18.35 -7.26
N MET A 226 14.08 18.86 -8.46
CA MET A 226 13.25 19.90 -9.07
C MET A 226 11.80 19.42 -9.24
N TYR A 227 11.62 18.16 -9.63
CA TYR A 227 10.31 17.53 -9.74
C TYR A 227 9.59 17.38 -8.39
N VAL A 228 10.32 16.95 -7.35
CA VAL A 228 9.79 16.89 -5.99
C VAL A 228 9.32 18.27 -5.55
N ASP A 229 10.13 19.31 -5.76
CA ASP A 229 9.79 20.69 -5.40
C ASP A 229 8.56 21.20 -6.17
N ASN A 230 8.47 20.91 -7.48
CA ASN A 230 7.32 21.25 -8.31
C ASN A 230 6.02 20.59 -7.81
N VAL A 231 6.07 19.30 -7.48
CA VAL A 231 4.93 18.58 -6.92
C VAL A 231 4.54 19.15 -5.55
N ARG A 232 5.52 19.43 -4.67
CA ARG A 232 5.25 20.06 -3.37
C ARG A 232 4.50 21.39 -3.53
N ASN A 233 4.94 22.25 -4.45
CA ASN A 233 4.29 23.53 -4.72
C ASN A 233 2.88 23.32 -5.26
N TYR A 234 2.74 22.45 -6.27
CA TYR A 234 1.46 22.14 -6.92
C TYR A 234 0.40 21.64 -5.92
N VAL A 235 0.73 20.68 -5.05
CA VAL A 235 -0.24 20.15 -4.08
C VAL A 235 -0.48 21.12 -2.92
N SER A 236 0.48 21.99 -2.61
CA SER A 236 0.30 23.08 -1.64
C SER A 236 -0.74 24.08 -2.12
N GLU A 237 -0.71 24.44 -3.41
CA GLU A 237 -1.75 25.28 -4.03
C GLU A 237 -3.15 24.62 -4.00
N CYS A 238 -3.22 23.29 -3.95
CA CYS A 238 -4.47 22.54 -3.83
C CYS A 238 -5.00 22.50 -2.37
N GLY A 239 -4.30 23.13 -1.42
CA GLY A 239 -4.72 23.21 -0.03
C GLY A 239 -4.19 22.11 0.90
N ILE A 240 -3.17 21.36 0.47
CA ILE A 240 -2.42 20.44 1.35
C ILE A 240 -1.18 21.15 1.89
N SER A 241 -1.20 21.51 3.17
CA SER A 241 -0.06 22.11 3.85
C SER A 241 1.04 21.09 4.15
N ASP A 242 2.30 21.49 3.95
CA ASP A 242 3.52 20.68 4.15
C ASP A 242 3.41 19.25 3.57
N PRO A 243 3.28 19.14 2.23
CA PRO A 243 3.10 17.84 1.60
C PRO A 243 4.35 16.97 1.70
N GLU A 244 4.15 15.75 2.19
CA GLU A 244 5.14 14.68 2.15
C GLU A 244 5.13 14.04 0.76
N VAL A 245 6.31 13.98 0.12
CA VAL A 245 6.46 13.54 -1.27
C VAL A 245 7.59 12.52 -1.36
N ILE A 246 7.31 11.36 -1.96
CA ILE A 246 8.26 10.27 -2.14
C ILE A 246 8.36 9.93 -3.64
N PRO A 247 9.50 10.17 -4.30
CA PRO A 247 9.72 9.74 -5.67
C PRO A 247 10.03 8.24 -5.72
N VAL A 248 9.44 7.55 -6.70
CA VAL A 248 9.61 6.10 -6.88
C VAL A 248 9.69 5.69 -8.35
N SER A 249 10.30 4.53 -8.59
CA SER A 249 10.11 3.74 -9.82
C SER A 249 9.46 2.41 -9.48
N ALA A 250 8.14 2.35 -9.61
CA ALA A 250 7.38 1.11 -9.41
C ALA A 250 7.78 0.02 -10.42
N LEU A 251 8.06 0.40 -11.68
CA LEU A 251 8.46 -0.54 -12.71
C LEU A 251 9.84 -1.15 -12.41
N GLY A 252 10.82 -0.33 -12.02
CA GLY A 252 12.13 -0.81 -11.59
C GLY A 252 12.03 -1.81 -10.46
N ALA A 253 11.34 -1.44 -9.38
CA ALA A 253 11.14 -2.32 -8.23
C ALA A 253 10.46 -3.65 -8.63
N ASN A 254 9.43 -3.59 -9.47
CA ASN A 254 8.71 -4.79 -9.92
C ASN A 254 9.61 -5.73 -10.74
N LEU A 255 10.37 -5.21 -11.71
CA LEU A 255 11.23 -6.04 -12.56
C LEU A 255 12.40 -6.65 -11.78
N PHE A 256 13.00 -5.89 -10.87
CA PHE A 256 14.07 -6.39 -10.01
C PHE A 256 13.57 -7.50 -9.07
N ARG A 257 12.41 -7.31 -8.43
CA ARG A 257 11.80 -8.33 -7.57
C ARG A 257 11.46 -9.61 -8.35
N LYS A 258 10.93 -9.49 -9.57
CA LYS A 258 10.68 -10.63 -10.46
C LYS A 258 11.95 -11.39 -10.82
N ALA A 259 13.04 -10.68 -11.10
CA ALA A 259 14.32 -11.31 -11.37
C ALA A 259 14.81 -12.11 -10.14
N LEU A 260 14.69 -11.54 -8.93
CA LEU A 260 15.07 -12.21 -7.68
C LEU A 260 14.17 -13.40 -7.31
N SER A 261 12.88 -13.37 -7.67
CA SER A 261 11.95 -14.48 -7.45
C SER A 261 12.14 -15.63 -8.46
N GLY A 262 12.99 -15.46 -9.47
CA GLY A 262 13.20 -16.43 -10.54
C GLY A 262 12.09 -16.43 -11.60
N GLU A 263 11.22 -15.43 -11.61
CA GLU A 263 10.19 -15.28 -12.63
C GLU A 263 10.80 -14.93 -13.99
N ARG A 264 10.30 -15.58 -15.04
CA ARG A 264 10.78 -15.32 -16.41
C ARG A 264 10.26 -13.97 -16.91
N LEU A 265 11.16 -13.02 -17.11
CA LEU A 265 10.84 -11.77 -17.78
C LEU A 265 10.58 -11.99 -19.28
N THR A 266 9.58 -11.29 -19.82
CA THR A 266 9.38 -11.16 -21.27
C THR A 266 10.54 -10.40 -21.91
N ARG A 267 10.69 -10.49 -23.24
CA ARG A 267 11.75 -9.77 -23.97
C ARG A 267 11.72 -8.25 -23.74
N LEU A 268 10.52 -7.66 -23.67
CA LEU A 268 10.38 -6.22 -23.41
C LEU A 268 10.78 -5.89 -21.97
N GLN A 269 10.33 -6.70 -21.00
CA GLN A 269 10.70 -6.54 -19.60
C GLN A 269 12.20 -6.69 -19.35
N ALA A 270 12.87 -7.65 -20.00
CA ALA A 270 14.32 -7.79 -19.90
C ALA A 270 15.07 -6.54 -20.40
N ARG A 271 14.65 -5.97 -21.53
CA ARG A 271 15.24 -4.70 -22.03
C ARG A 271 15.01 -3.54 -21.07
N SER A 272 13.80 -3.43 -20.51
CA SER A 272 13.50 -2.41 -19.51
C SER A 272 14.31 -2.64 -18.24
N PHE A 273 14.50 -3.89 -17.82
CA PHE A 273 15.34 -4.25 -16.69
C PHE A 273 16.77 -3.75 -16.87
N ASP A 274 17.40 -3.99 -18.04
CA ASP A 274 18.79 -3.58 -18.28
C ASP A 274 18.96 -2.05 -18.14
N ILE A 275 18.04 -1.28 -18.75
CA ILE A 275 18.04 0.19 -18.68
C ILE A 275 17.86 0.65 -17.23
N LEU A 276 16.86 0.11 -16.53
CA LEU A 276 16.54 0.51 -15.15
C LEU A 276 17.65 0.08 -14.19
N TYR A 277 18.29 -1.06 -14.41
CA TYR A 277 19.41 -1.52 -13.62
C TYR A 277 20.59 -0.57 -13.74
N GLU A 278 20.94 -0.11 -14.95
CA GLU A 278 21.97 0.92 -15.13
C GLU A 278 21.62 2.25 -14.44
N THR A 279 20.32 2.62 -14.43
CA THR A 279 19.84 3.83 -13.74
C THR A 279 19.92 3.72 -12.21
N PHE A 280 19.54 2.57 -11.63
CA PHE A 280 19.39 2.43 -10.18
C PHE A 280 20.54 1.72 -9.48
N ARG A 281 21.45 1.06 -10.21
CA ARG A 281 22.59 0.38 -9.59
C ARG A 281 23.49 1.38 -8.85
N SER A 282 24.14 0.90 -7.79
CA SER A 282 25.26 1.61 -7.20
C SER A 282 26.43 1.63 -8.17
N ARG A 283 27.22 2.71 -8.14
CA ARG A 283 28.61 2.67 -8.63
C ARG A 283 29.64 2.63 -7.49
N ASP A 284 29.18 2.85 -6.26
CA ASP A 284 30.02 2.93 -5.06
C ASP A 284 29.88 1.70 -4.15
N LEU A 285 30.82 1.54 -3.20
CA LEU A 285 30.85 0.45 -2.22
C LEU A 285 29.58 0.39 -1.35
N ARG A 286 29.01 -0.81 -1.21
CA ARG A 286 27.88 -1.09 -0.32
C ARG A 286 28.21 -2.20 0.67
N MET A 287 28.39 -1.83 1.94
CA MET A 287 28.73 -2.79 2.99
C MET A 287 27.66 -3.86 3.21
N LYS A 288 26.38 -3.53 2.97
CA LYS A 288 25.27 -4.49 3.05
C LYS A 288 25.46 -5.67 2.09
N SER A 289 26.09 -5.47 0.93
CA SER A 289 26.38 -6.51 -0.07
C SER A 289 27.51 -7.46 0.33
N PHE A 290 28.25 -7.14 1.39
CA PHE A 290 29.30 -7.99 1.96
C PHE A 290 28.89 -8.57 3.33
N ALA A 291 27.65 -8.33 3.76
CA ALA A 291 27.18 -8.75 5.07
C ALA A 291 26.79 -10.22 5.04
N VAL A 292 27.51 -11.04 5.80
CA VAL A 292 27.21 -12.46 5.95
C VAL A 292 26.40 -12.66 7.22
N THR A 293 25.09 -12.86 7.06
CA THR A 293 24.15 -13.16 8.15
C THR A 293 23.20 -14.27 7.69
N LYS A 294 22.50 -14.91 8.63
CA LYS A 294 21.45 -15.89 8.31
C LYS A 294 20.31 -15.28 7.47
N GLU A 295 20.10 -13.97 7.59
CA GLU A 295 19.09 -13.25 6.80
C GLU A 295 19.57 -12.92 5.39
N LEU A 296 20.87 -13.08 5.10
CA LEU A 296 21.54 -12.62 3.86
C LEU A 296 22.42 -13.72 3.25
N GLU A 297 22.02 -15.00 3.36
CA GLU A 297 22.83 -16.15 2.92
C GLU A 297 23.05 -16.21 1.40
N ALA A 298 22.25 -15.48 0.60
CA ALA A 298 22.22 -15.56 -0.86
C ALA A 298 22.86 -14.36 -1.59
N GLN A 299 23.61 -13.50 -0.90
CA GLN A 299 24.10 -12.25 -1.52
C GLN A 299 25.11 -12.47 -2.66
N SER A 300 25.90 -13.54 -2.60
CA SER A 300 26.87 -13.90 -3.65
C SER A 300 26.24 -14.71 -4.79
N ASN A 301 24.96 -15.07 -4.70
CA ASN A 301 24.27 -15.80 -5.76
C ASN A 301 24.04 -14.89 -6.97
N THR A 302 23.85 -15.51 -8.12
CA THR A 302 23.53 -14.82 -9.37
C THR A 302 22.17 -15.24 -9.92
N VAL A 303 21.57 -14.36 -10.71
CA VAL A 303 20.36 -14.62 -11.49
C VAL A 303 20.60 -14.24 -12.94
N ILE A 304 19.94 -14.94 -13.86
CA ILE A 304 20.08 -14.69 -15.31
C ILE A 304 18.86 -13.88 -15.79
N VAL A 305 19.12 -12.70 -16.34
CA VAL A 305 18.08 -11.85 -16.94
C VAL A 305 18.48 -11.52 -18.38
N GLY A 306 17.61 -11.83 -19.34
CA GLY A 306 17.89 -11.53 -20.75
C GLY A 306 19.07 -12.28 -21.37
N GLY A 307 19.68 -13.24 -20.65
CA GLY A 307 20.89 -13.96 -21.06
C GLY A 307 22.16 -13.48 -20.34
N GLU A 308 22.08 -12.39 -19.57
CA GLU A 308 23.18 -11.84 -18.78
C GLU A 308 23.07 -12.24 -17.31
N GLU A 309 24.21 -12.38 -16.64
CA GLU A 309 24.32 -12.79 -15.24
C GLU A 309 24.45 -11.58 -14.32
N TYR A 310 23.62 -11.52 -13.27
CA TYR A 310 23.56 -10.42 -12.31
C TYR A 310 23.68 -10.93 -10.88
N LEU A 311 24.44 -10.24 -10.03
CA LEU A 311 24.51 -10.56 -8.60
C LEU A 311 23.21 -10.17 -7.89
N VAL A 312 22.72 -11.07 -7.02
CA VAL A 312 21.54 -10.83 -6.18
C VAL A 312 21.73 -9.59 -5.31
N SER A 313 22.93 -9.39 -4.74
CA SER A 313 23.25 -8.20 -3.94
C SER A 313 23.08 -6.89 -4.71
N ASP A 314 23.43 -6.88 -5.99
CA ASP A 314 23.42 -5.66 -6.80
C ASP A 314 22.00 -5.33 -7.27
N ILE A 315 21.20 -6.34 -7.58
CA ILE A 315 19.77 -6.15 -7.85
C ILE A 315 19.06 -5.66 -6.58
N GLN A 316 19.36 -6.23 -5.41
CA GLN A 316 18.79 -5.76 -4.14
C GLN A 316 19.16 -4.30 -3.85
N ALA A 317 20.41 -3.94 -4.15
CA ALA A 317 20.89 -2.57 -4.09
C ALA A 317 20.14 -1.64 -5.06
N ALA A 318 19.87 -2.09 -6.29
CA ALA A 318 19.06 -1.35 -7.24
C ALA A 318 17.61 -1.18 -6.75
N ILE A 319 17.01 -2.21 -6.13
CA ILE A 319 15.68 -2.13 -5.49
C ILE A 319 15.65 -1.03 -4.42
N ASP A 320 16.64 -1.01 -3.52
CA ASP A 320 16.76 0.01 -2.46
C ASP A 320 16.78 1.45 -3.05
N ASN A 321 17.33 1.62 -4.26
CA ASN A 321 17.40 2.90 -4.95
C ASN A 321 16.14 3.30 -5.75
N THR A 322 15.17 2.40 -5.91
CA THR A 322 13.91 2.71 -6.61
C THR A 322 12.96 3.59 -5.78
N GLY A 323 13.25 3.82 -4.50
CA GLY A 323 12.39 4.56 -3.57
C GLY A 323 11.19 3.76 -3.03
N VAL A 324 10.84 2.62 -3.65
CA VAL A 324 9.72 1.77 -3.19
C VAL A 324 9.97 1.20 -1.78
N PRO A 325 11.16 0.69 -1.42
CA PRO A 325 11.41 0.22 -0.04
C PRO A 325 11.29 1.32 1.02
N TYR A 326 11.64 2.57 0.67
CA TYR A 326 11.43 3.70 1.58
C TYR A 326 9.94 3.99 1.79
N LEU A 327 9.12 3.92 0.72
CA LEU A 327 7.68 4.05 0.81
C LEU A 327 7.06 2.93 1.68
N GLU A 328 7.51 1.69 1.53
CA GLU A 328 7.07 0.56 2.38
C GLU A 328 7.36 0.82 3.86
N HIS A 329 8.60 1.24 4.16
CA HIS A 329 8.99 1.61 5.53
C HIS A 329 8.17 2.80 6.06
N TYR A 330 7.87 3.79 5.22
CA TYR A 330 7.00 4.92 5.59
C TYR A 330 5.59 4.45 6.00
N ILE A 331 4.98 3.56 5.21
CA ILE A 331 3.65 2.99 5.48
C ILE A 331 3.68 2.17 6.77
N GLN A 332 4.70 1.33 6.95
CA GLN A 332 4.86 0.53 8.15
C GLN A 332 4.98 1.42 9.39
N ASN A 333 5.75 2.51 9.32
CA ASN A 333 5.84 3.47 10.41
C ASN A 333 4.50 4.16 10.69
N ALA A 334 3.76 4.56 9.66
CA ALA A 334 2.42 5.14 9.83
C ALA A 334 1.46 4.16 10.53
N GLN A 335 1.51 2.88 10.16
CA GLN A 335 0.74 1.80 10.79
C GLN A 335 1.11 1.64 12.27
N ILE A 336 2.41 1.54 12.60
CA ILE A 336 2.92 1.42 13.98
C ILE A 336 2.53 2.63 14.84
N LEU A 337 2.72 3.86 14.32
CA LEU A 337 2.39 5.09 15.03
C LEU A 337 0.89 5.22 15.30
N SER A 338 0.05 4.69 14.41
CA SER A 338 -1.39 4.63 14.63
C SER A 338 -1.78 3.77 15.84
N SER A 339 -0.95 2.76 16.19
CA SER A 339 -1.15 1.90 17.35
C SER A 339 -0.69 2.58 18.66
N LYS A 340 0.34 3.44 18.60
CA LYS A 340 0.99 4.04 19.77
C LYS A 340 0.30 5.27 20.40
N LYS A 341 -0.76 5.85 19.80
CA LYS A 341 -1.50 7.01 20.37
C LYS A 341 -2.37 6.65 21.59
N LYS A 342 -1.75 6.21 22.69
CA LYS A 342 -2.40 5.96 23.98
C LYS A 342 -1.68 6.56 25.20
N GLY A 343 -0.72 7.47 25.03
CA GLY A 343 0.10 7.89 26.18
C GLY A 343 0.86 9.20 26.09
N ARG A 344 0.26 10.27 25.55
CA ARG A 344 0.74 11.65 25.82
C ARG A 344 -0.43 12.60 25.98
N ASP A 345 -1.16 12.39 27.07
CA ASP A 345 -1.72 13.51 27.82
C ASP A 345 -1.01 13.44 29.18
N VAL A 346 -0.04 14.33 29.37
CA VAL A 346 0.53 14.67 30.68
C VAL A 346 0.21 16.13 30.93
#